data_AF-A0A7V0NU20-F1
#
_entry.id   AF-A0A7V0NU20-F1
#
_cell.length_a   1.000
_cell.length_b   1.000
_cell.length_c   1.000
_cell.angle_alpha   90.00
_cell.angle_beta   90.00
_cell.angle_gamma   90.00
#
_symmetry.space_group_name_H-M   'P 1'
#
loop_
_entity.id
_entity.type
_entity.pdbx_description
1 polymer ?
#
loop_
_entity_poly.entity_id
_entity_poly.type
_entity_poly.pdbx_seq_one_letter_code
_entity_poly.pdbx_strand_id
1 'polypeptide(L)'
;MGADYYMELLTPLYAGRRWIITADAAAGATGMVQRVLDAGAEAVLVIAGNEGTGPQPATEVFIVGTTGTTMMDGIRGFATALDTPSPELSAAIDTFDPTGEATVLSNYLISTGEICGRSVYGMARPEWKALEDKMIIDEVWDRAEVDRAPSAIVDPTEKSAVHAALLELGSGDGAVLVADNTEGWHGGGEYTRYLAPGTDPAPTLGFFAEHSRRVRIMPFLRGVPCSIHGLVTSDTVSVFRPVEMLVYRRAGSDEFVYTGMNTVWDPPASVREQMRDAARSVGALIRNEVGYRGAFGIDGVCTATGFVPTELNPRLTSGLGIQADAAGSYPMGDITRAIVAGADVDLRLDELERDIVAGADATRTGRWLRPITHLSVTETTEQPIAYADSQWKPADEAEATATMSLGPSPQGALVYVKLAKNHGLAPGGSIAEIAAASFAVSDKMWDTRIGDLIPGYGNAFGVPVLVVAGLLRRGDRLLLCHRRPDRGSYPDVWDLPGGHVEEGETPAAALARELNEELGISAEIPDVGPFTVVGVDDTLEMAVYLIDRWHGEPSNVATDEHDAVRWIRIDELHEIDLAHPSYPDLFRSVVDV
;
A
#
# COMPACT_ATOMS: atom_id res chain seq x y z
N MET A 1 -26.45 -7.40 12.74
CA MET A 1 -26.54 -6.70 14.04
C MET A 1 -25.76 -5.39 13.93
N GLY A 2 -25.56 -4.62 15.00
CA GLY A 2 -24.75 -3.40 14.96
C GLY A 2 -23.50 -3.52 15.82
N ALA A 3 -22.58 -2.55 15.74
CA ALA A 3 -21.41 -2.46 16.62
C ALA A 3 -21.80 -2.50 18.11
N ASP A 4 -22.96 -1.93 18.46
CA ASP A 4 -23.52 -1.92 19.83
C ASP A 4 -23.67 -3.32 20.43
N TYR A 5 -24.04 -4.33 19.62
CA TYR A 5 -24.14 -5.72 20.10
C TYR A 5 -22.80 -6.22 20.63
N TYR A 6 -21.72 -5.99 19.89
CA TYR A 6 -20.38 -6.41 20.27
C TYR A 6 -19.85 -5.62 21.46
N MET A 7 -20.20 -4.32 21.54
CA MET A 7 -19.88 -3.49 22.70
C MET A 7 -20.56 -3.99 23.98
N GLU A 8 -21.86 -4.30 23.92
CA GLU A 8 -22.59 -4.89 25.04
C GLU A 8 -22.03 -6.26 25.42
N LEU A 9 -21.72 -7.10 24.43
CA LEU A 9 -21.15 -8.44 24.64
C LEU A 9 -19.79 -8.39 25.37
N LEU A 10 -18.96 -7.40 25.06
CA LEU A 10 -17.62 -7.24 25.63
C LEU A 10 -17.61 -6.43 26.94
N THR A 11 -18.70 -5.72 27.26
CA THR A 11 -18.80 -4.90 28.48
C THR A 11 -18.43 -5.64 29.78
N PRO A 12 -18.90 -6.88 30.03
CA PRO A 12 -18.54 -7.64 31.23
C PRO A 12 -17.04 -7.94 31.37
N LEU A 13 -16.27 -7.86 30.28
CA LEU A 13 -14.82 -8.03 30.35
C LEU A 13 -14.16 -6.89 31.14
N TYR A 14 -14.65 -5.66 30.96
CA TYR A 14 -14.02 -4.45 31.50
C TYR A 14 -14.58 -4.01 32.86
N ALA A 15 -15.87 -4.26 33.10
CA ALA A 15 -16.61 -3.72 34.23
C ALA A 15 -15.98 -4.02 35.60
N GLY A 16 -15.89 -3.00 36.46
CA GLY A 16 -15.45 -3.12 37.85
C GLY A 16 -13.98 -3.43 38.04
N ARG A 17 -13.14 -3.17 37.02
CA ARG A 17 -11.69 -3.42 37.05
C ARG A 17 -10.90 -2.18 36.71
N ARG A 18 -9.66 -2.11 37.21
CA ARG A 18 -8.64 -1.15 36.77
C ARG A 18 -7.92 -1.68 35.54
N TRP A 19 -7.70 -0.81 34.58
CA TRP A 19 -7.04 -1.15 33.32
C TRP A 19 -5.84 -0.26 33.06
N ILE A 20 -4.78 -0.86 32.56
CA ILE A 20 -3.63 -0.15 32.03
C ILE A 20 -3.66 -0.35 30.51
N ILE A 21 -3.69 0.73 29.73
CA ILE A 21 -3.67 0.67 28.27
C ILE A 21 -2.28 1.12 27.80
N THR A 22 -1.61 0.29 27.01
CA THR A 22 -0.36 0.70 26.34
C THR A 22 -0.65 1.14 24.91
N ALA A 23 -0.05 2.24 24.48
CA ALA A 23 -0.21 2.75 23.12
C ALA A 23 1.07 3.42 22.65
N ASP A 24 1.41 3.32 21.36
CA ASP A 24 2.59 4.02 20.84
C ASP A 24 2.43 5.53 21.01
N ALA A 25 1.20 6.03 20.81
CA ALA A 25 0.82 7.41 21.00
C ALA A 25 -0.48 7.53 21.83
N ALA A 26 -0.51 8.42 22.82
CA ALA A 26 -1.63 8.59 23.74
C ALA A 26 -2.94 8.97 23.03
N ALA A 27 -2.88 9.88 22.04
CA ALA A 27 -4.03 10.26 21.22
C ALA A 27 -4.66 9.06 20.49
N GLY A 28 -3.87 8.05 20.13
CA GLY A 28 -4.36 6.82 19.52
C GLY A 28 -5.19 5.94 20.45
N ALA A 29 -5.03 6.09 21.77
CA ALA A 29 -5.76 5.34 22.79
C ALA A 29 -7.11 5.97 23.15
N THR A 30 -7.37 7.23 22.78
CA THR A 30 -8.55 8.01 23.20
C THR A 30 -9.87 7.28 23.00
N GLY A 31 -10.09 6.71 21.81
CA GLY A 31 -11.31 5.96 21.53
C GLY A 31 -11.43 4.68 22.35
N MET A 32 -10.32 4.01 22.67
CA MET A 32 -10.33 2.79 23.49
C MET A 32 -10.58 3.14 24.97
N VAL A 33 -9.92 4.17 25.50
CA VAL A 33 -10.13 4.65 26.87
C VAL A 33 -11.60 4.97 27.10
N GLN A 34 -12.21 5.74 26.21
CA GLN A 34 -13.63 6.10 26.32
C GLN A 34 -14.51 4.85 26.37
N ARG A 35 -14.29 3.90 25.46
CA ARG A 35 -15.05 2.64 25.42
C ARG A 35 -14.88 1.79 26.68
N VAL A 36 -13.66 1.67 27.20
CA VAL A 36 -13.38 0.87 28.41
C VAL A 36 -14.03 1.51 29.65
N LEU A 37 -14.00 2.84 29.75
CA LEU A 37 -14.69 3.58 30.81
C LEU A 37 -16.23 3.47 30.68
N ASP A 38 -16.78 3.61 29.48
CA ASP A 38 -18.22 3.46 29.20
C ASP A 38 -18.72 2.04 29.52
N ALA A 39 -17.85 1.04 29.35
CA ALA A 39 -18.11 -0.35 29.76
C ALA A 39 -18.03 -0.57 31.29
N GLY A 40 -17.82 0.48 32.08
CA GLY A 40 -17.85 0.43 33.55
C GLY A 40 -16.53 0.03 34.21
N ALA A 41 -15.39 0.21 33.55
CA ALA A 41 -14.09 0.11 34.21
C ALA A 41 -14.02 1.08 35.40
N GLU A 42 -13.33 0.67 36.47
CA GLU A 42 -13.17 1.49 37.68
C GLU A 42 -12.27 2.70 37.41
N ALA A 43 -11.15 2.47 36.73
CA ALA A 43 -10.17 3.47 36.35
C ALA A 43 -9.31 2.98 35.19
N VAL A 44 -8.72 3.91 34.44
CA VAL A 44 -7.81 3.62 33.33
C VAL A 44 -6.52 4.44 33.46
N LEU A 45 -5.36 3.80 33.36
CA LEU A 45 -4.08 4.47 33.14
C LEU A 45 -3.63 4.22 31.71
N VAL A 46 -3.24 5.27 30.99
CA VAL A 46 -2.58 5.13 29.68
C VAL A 46 -1.08 5.26 29.88
N ILE A 47 -0.32 4.29 29.39
CA ILE A 47 1.13 4.38 29.25
C ILE A 47 1.40 4.52 27.76
N ALA A 48 2.03 5.62 27.35
CA ALA A 48 2.28 5.88 25.95
C ALA A 48 3.72 6.28 25.64
N GLY A 49 4.21 5.91 24.45
CA GLY A 49 5.53 6.32 23.98
C GLY A 49 5.63 7.84 23.81
N ASN A 50 4.58 8.45 23.27
CA ASN A 50 4.47 9.89 23.02
C ASN A 50 3.00 10.38 23.09
N GLU A 51 2.78 11.69 23.00
CA GLU A 51 1.42 12.28 23.03
C GLU A 51 0.61 11.96 21.75
N GLY A 52 1.23 12.04 20.58
CA GLY A 52 0.58 11.80 19.29
C GLY A 52 -0.30 12.93 18.77
N THR A 53 -0.68 12.80 17.50
CA THR A 53 -1.56 13.74 16.79
C THR A 53 -3.03 13.45 17.07
N GLY A 54 -3.78 14.46 17.50
CA GLY A 54 -5.22 14.38 17.77
C GLY A 54 -5.60 14.58 19.25
N PRO A 55 -6.88 14.34 19.60
CA PRO A 55 -7.38 14.55 20.96
C PRO A 55 -6.78 13.54 21.94
N GLN A 56 -6.38 14.03 23.11
CA GLN A 56 -5.81 13.23 24.19
C GLN A 56 -6.89 12.50 25.01
N PRO A 57 -6.59 11.32 25.59
CA PRO A 57 -7.54 10.57 26.38
C PRO A 57 -7.88 11.31 27.68
N ALA A 58 -9.16 11.31 28.06
CA ALA A 58 -9.64 11.95 29.29
C ALA A 58 -9.39 11.06 30.54
N THR A 59 -8.13 10.66 30.76
CA THR A 59 -7.72 9.82 31.90
C THR A 59 -6.27 10.13 32.30
N GLU A 60 -5.74 9.45 33.31
CA GLU A 60 -4.32 9.55 33.66
C GLU A 60 -3.43 9.01 32.53
N VAL A 61 -2.43 9.79 32.12
CA VAL A 61 -1.50 9.43 31.05
C VAL A 61 -0.07 9.57 31.56
N PHE A 62 0.71 8.50 31.40
CA PHE A 62 2.16 8.50 31.59
C PHE A 62 2.86 8.43 30.23
N ILE A 63 3.62 9.47 29.89
CA ILE A 63 4.43 9.51 28.67
C ILE A 63 5.84 9.00 28.97
N VAL A 64 6.23 7.92 28.32
CA VAL A 64 7.57 7.32 28.41
C VAL A 64 8.63 8.21 27.75
N GLY A 65 8.27 8.93 26.68
CA GLY A 65 9.16 9.86 25.99
C GLY A 65 10.11 9.18 25.00
N THR A 66 9.59 8.24 24.22
CA THR A 66 10.37 7.50 23.22
C THR A 66 10.66 8.37 22.00
N THR A 67 11.91 8.39 21.56
CA THR A 67 12.37 9.09 20.36
C THR A 67 13.02 8.11 19.38
N GLY A 68 13.09 8.48 18.09
CA GLY A 68 13.67 7.63 17.06
C GLY A 68 13.77 8.33 15.71
N THR A 69 14.64 7.87 14.83
CA THR A 69 14.74 8.42 13.47
C THR A 69 13.63 7.88 12.58
N THR A 70 13.14 6.67 12.87
CA THR A 70 11.98 6.07 12.19
C THR A 70 10.82 5.83 13.16
N MET A 71 9.63 5.54 12.61
CA MET A 71 8.46 5.15 13.41
C MET A 71 8.72 3.86 14.17
N MET A 72 9.44 2.93 13.54
CA MET A 72 9.81 1.64 14.10
C MET A 72 10.79 1.76 15.27
N ASP A 73 11.71 2.72 15.23
CA ASP A 73 12.58 3.01 16.38
C ASP A 73 11.77 3.44 17.61
N GLY A 74 10.76 4.30 17.42
CA GLY A 74 9.87 4.70 18.49
C GLY A 74 9.12 3.51 19.10
N ILE A 75 8.58 2.63 18.25
CA ILE A 75 7.88 1.40 18.68
C ILE A 75 8.83 0.47 19.45
N ARG A 76 10.04 0.23 18.95
CA ARG A 76 11.06 -0.62 19.62
C ARG A 76 11.50 -0.02 20.95
N GLY A 77 11.72 1.29 20.98
CA GLY A 77 12.04 2.03 22.20
C GLY A 77 10.93 1.90 23.24
N PHE A 78 9.66 1.99 22.81
CA PHE A 78 8.52 1.82 23.69
C PHE A 78 8.39 0.39 24.23
N ALA A 79 8.51 -0.62 23.37
CA ALA A 79 8.52 -2.01 23.79
C ALA A 79 9.63 -2.29 24.82
N THR A 80 10.84 -1.77 24.58
CA THR A 80 11.97 -1.89 25.50
C THR A 80 11.67 -1.24 26.86
N ALA A 81 11.03 -0.07 26.86
CA ALA A 81 10.68 0.63 28.10
C ALA A 81 9.60 -0.11 28.91
N LEU A 82 8.75 -0.91 28.28
CA LEU A 82 7.77 -1.74 28.98
C LEU A 82 8.39 -3.05 29.49
N ASP A 83 9.34 -3.61 28.75
CA ASP A 83 10.07 -4.82 29.15
C ASP A 83 11.06 -4.53 30.27
N THR A 84 11.66 -3.33 30.28
CA THR A 84 12.55 -2.84 31.35
C THR A 84 12.07 -1.47 31.86
N PRO A 85 11.03 -1.44 32.70
CA PRO A 85 10.43 -0.20 33.20
C PRO A 85 11.40 0.65 34.03
N SER A 86 11.36 1.96 33.80
CA SER A 86 12.09 2.90 34.67
C SER A 86 11.50 2.91 36.08
N PRO A 87 12.24 3.40 37.10
CA PRO A 87 11.70 3.59 38.44
C PRO A 87 10.46 4.48 38.46
N GLU A 88 10.41 5.51 37.62
CA GLU A 88 9.29 6.45 37.50
C GLU A 88 8.06 5.77 36.90
N LEU A 89 8.24 4.97 35.83
CA LEU A 89 7.15 4.20 35.23
C LEU A 89 6.60 3.16 36.20
N SER A 90 7.49 2.43 36.88
CA SER A 90 7.10 1.45 37.89
C SER A 90 6.32 2.11 39.03
N ALA A 91 6.79 3.26 39.53
CA ALA A 91 6.12 4.00 40.58
C ALA A 91 4.75 4.55 40.15
N ALA A 92 4.60 4.99 38.89
CA ALA A 92 3.32 5.42 38.34
C ALA A 92 2.31 4.27 38.30
N ILE A 93 2.73 3.09 37.82
CA ILE A 93 1.89 1.88 37.80
C ILE A 93 1.49 1.46 39.21
N ASP A 94 2.44 1.41 40.15
CA ASP A 94 2.17 1.01 41.54
C ASP A 94 1.29 2.03 42.28
N THR A 95 1.39 3.31 41.95
CA THR A 95 0.50 4.35 42.48
C THR A 95 -0.92 4.18 41.95
N PHE A 96 -1.05 3.88 40.66
CA PHE A 96 -2.34 3.65 40.02
C PHE A 96 -3.02 2.35 40.49
N ASP A 97 -2.26 1.29 40.75
CA ASP A 97 -2.79 -0.03 41.10
C ASP A 97 -2.06 -0.67 42.29
N PRO A 98 -2.19 -0.16 43.52
CA PRO A 98 -1.39 -0.63 44.65
C PRO A 98 -1.65 -2.10 45.06
N THR A 99 -2.75 -2.70 44.62
CA THR A 99 -3.08 -4.11 44.89
C THR A 99 -2.46 -5.08 43.88
N GLY A 100 -2.04 -4.60 42.71
CA GLY A 100 -1.53 -5.45 41.63
C GLY A 100 -2.61 -6.21 40.87
N GLU A 101 -3.87 -5.78 40.96
CA GLU A 101 -5.03 -6.46 40.36
C GLU A 101 -5.40 -5.91 38.98
N ALA A 102 -4.80 -4.79 38.56
CA ALA A 102 -5.06 -4.23 37.25
C ALA A 102 -4.60 -5.18 36.13
N THR A 103 -5.31 -5.12 35.01
CA THR A 103 -4.96 -5.87 33.81
C THR A 103 -4.46 -4.92 32.73
N VAL A 104 -3.48 -5.37 31.95
CA VAL A 104 -2.91 -4.56 30.87
C VAL A 104 -3.55 -4.92 29.53
N LEU A 105 -4.08 -3.92 28.83
CA LEU A 105 -4.45 -3.98 27.42
C LEU A 105 -3.26 -3.48 26.60
N SER A 106 -2.50 -4.41 26.07
CA SER A 106 -1.30 -4.08 25.32
C SER A 106 -1.57 -3.87 23.83
N ASN A 107 -0.69 -3.12 23.15
CA ASN A 107 -0.61 -3.16 21.69
C ASN A 107 -0.09 -4.54 21.22
N TYR A 108 -0.36 -4.91 19.96
CA TYR A 108 -0.02 -6.25 19.45
C TYR A 108 1.49 -6.50 19.26
N LEU A 109 2.31 -5.47 19.47
CA LEU A 109 3.75 -5.49 19.17
C LEU A 109 4.57 -5.94 20.39
N ILE A 110 4.07 -5.71 21.60
CA ILE A 110 4.75 -6.08 22.85
C ILE A 110 4.69 -7.60 23.08
N SER A 111 5.80 -8.20 23.54
CA SER A 111 5.98 -9.66 23.71
C SER A 111 5.90 -10.14 25.15
N THR A 112 5.80 -9.23 26.12
CA THR A 112 5.74 -9.58 27.52
C THR A 112 4.33 -9.94 27.95
N GLY A 113 4.22 -11.01 28.74
CA GLY A 113 2.95 -11.44 29.34
C GLY A 113 2.57 -10.68 30.59
N GLU A 114 3.48 -9.84 31.07
CA GLU A 114 3.36 -9.08 32.30
C GLU A 114 4.14 -7.77 32.19
N ILE A 115 3.59 -6.69 32.71
CA ILE A 115 4.27 -5.39 32.84
C ILE A 115 4.17 -4.97 34.30
N CYS A 116 5.32 -4.81 34.96
CA CYS A 116 5.42 -4.46 36.39
C CYS A 116 4.50 -5.32 37.29
N GLY A 117 4.43 -6.65 37.15
CA GLY A 117 3.53 -7.47 37.99
C GLY A 117 2.12 -7.68 37.44
N ARG A 118 1.68 -6.93 36.42
CA ARG A 118 0.29 -6.95 35.93
C ARG A 118 0.20 -7.74 34.63
N SER A 119 -0.73 -8.70 34.59
CA SER A 119 -0.91 -9.59 33.43
C SER A 119 -1.41 -8.83 32.19
N VAL A 120 -0.88 -9.19 31.03
CA VAL A 120 -1.33 -8.69 29.72
C VAL A 120 -2.49 -9.54 29.20
N TYR A 121 -3.63 -8.91 28.95
CA TYR A 121 -4.81 -9.56 28.40
C TYR A 121 -4.67 -9.76 26.89
N GLY A 122 -4.95 -10.98 26.42
CA GLY A 122 -4.91 -11.30 24.99
C GLY A 122 -3.51 -11.23 24.38
N MET A 123 -2.47 -11.59 25.15
CA MET A 123 -1.09 -11.63 24.67
C MET A 123 -0.93 -12.61 23.49
N ALA A 124 -0.31 -12.14 22.41
CA ALA A 124 0.07 -12.99 21.29
C ALA A 124 1.19 -13.97 21.69
N ARG A 125 1.07 -15.23 21.27
CA ARG A 125 2.05 -16.27 21.60
C ARG A 125 3.32 -16.13 20.75
N PRO A 126 4.51 -16.49 21.26
CA PRO A 126 5.76 -16.41 20.50
C PRO A 126 5.71 -17.14 19.16
N GLU A 127 5.09 -18.31 19.10
CA GLU A 127 4.91 -19.10 17.88
C GLU A 127 4.05 -18.40 16.82
N TRP A 128 3.14 -17.51 17.23
CA TRP A 128 2.34 -16.72 16.29
C TRP A 128 3.14 -15.55 15.72
N LYS A 129 3.99 -14.92 16.53
CA LYS A 129 4.89 -13.86 16.06
C LYS A 129 5.92 -14.38 15.06
N ALA A 130 6.35 -15.64 15.21
CA ALA A 130 7.27 -16.28 14.27
C ALA A 130 6.71 -16.35 12.83
N LEU A 131 5.38 -16.32 12.65
CA LEU A 131 4.76 -16.27 11.32
C LEU A 131 5.03 -14.98 10.54
N GLU A 132 5.51 -13.93 11.21
CA GLU A 132 5.83 -12.63 10.60
C GLU A 132 7.26 -12.62 10.01
N ASP A 133 8.04 -13.69 10.18
CA ASP A 133 9.35 -13.83 9.52
C ASP A 133 9.16 -14.09 8.01
N LYS A 134 9.58 -13.11 7.20
CA LYS A 134 9.50 -13.16 5.74
C LYS A 134 10.38 -14.24 5.11
N MET A 135 11.23 -14.90 5.90
CA MET A 135 12.03 -16.03 5.43
C MET A 135 11.24 -17.34 5.36
N ILE A 136 10.06 -17.43 5.99
CA ILE A 136 9.26 -18.68 6.03
C ILE A 136 7.96 -18.61 5.21
N ILE A 137 7.58 -17.43 4.72
CA ILE A 137 6.28 -17.20 4.07
C ILE A 137 6.09 -18.01 2.80
N ASP A 138 7.16 -18.30 2.04
CA ASP A 138 7.04 -19.06 0.79
C ASP A 138 6.54 -20.49 1.06
N GLU A 139 7.00 -21.11 2.15
CA GLU A 139 6.52 -22.43 2.60
C GLU A 139 5.07 -22.37 3.12
N VAL A 140 4.66 -21.23 3.70
CA VAL A 140 3.26 -21.01 4.12
C VAL A 140 2.35 -20.95 2.90
N TRP A 141 2.74 -20.19 1.86
CA TRP A 141 1.99 -20.08 0.61
C TRP A 141 1.89 -21.43 -0.11
N ASP A 142 3.00 -22.15 -0.25
CA ASP A 142 3.04 -23.46 -0.91
C ASP A 142 2.12 -24.48 -0.23
N ARG A 143 2.12 -24.53 1.11
CA ARG A 143 1.25 -25.44 1.87
C ARG A 143 -0.21 -25.01 1.94
N ALA A 144 -0.48 -23.71 1.81
CA ALA A 144 -1.84 -23.17 1.69
C ALA A 144 -2.39 -23.26 0.26
N GLU A 145 -1.60 -23.76 -0.70
CA GLU A 145 -1.93 -23.81 -2.12
C GLU A 145 -2.28 -22.43 -2.69
N VAL A 146 -1.54 -21.40 -2.26
CA VAL A 146 -1.69 -20.03 -2.75
C VAL A 146 -0.54 -19.71 -3.70
N ASP A 147 -0.88 -19.32 -4.94
CA ASP A 147 0.10 -18.90 -5.93
C ASP A 147 0.92 -17.72 -5.43
N ARG A 148 2.25 -17.82 -5.58
CA ARG A 148 3.21 -16.79 -5.17
C ARG A 148 4.24 -16.52 -6.27
N ALA A 149 4.90 -15.38 -6.20
CA ALA A 149 6.07 -15.11 -7.04
C ALA A 149 7.25 -16.04 -6.66
N PRO A 150 8.15 -16.35 -7.61
CA PRO A 150 9.42 -16.96 -7.28
C PRO A 150 10.26 -16.03 -6.39
N SER A 151 11.12 -16.63 -5.59
CA SER A 151 11.95 -15.92 -4.62
C SER A 151 13.20 -16.74 -4.30
N ALA A 152 14.23 -16.07 -3.80
CA ALA A 152 15.43 -16.69 -3.25
C ALA A 152 15.77 -16.07 -1.90
N ILE A 153 16.30 -16.88 -0.98
CA ILE A 153 16.83 -16.41 0.30
C ILE A 153 18.34 -16.65 0.27
N VAL A 154 19.11 -15.57 0.43
CA VAL A 154 20.58 -15.60 0.32
C VAL A 154 21.22 -14.84 1.48
N ASP A 155 22.47 -15.15 1.78
CA ASP A 155 23.31 -14.31 2.64
C ASP A 155 23.69 -13.04 1.85
N PRO A 156 23.39 -11.82 2.34
CA PRO A 156 23.66 -10.58 1.61
C PRO A 156 25.16 -10.31 1.40
N THR A 157 26.04 -10.97 2.16
CA THR A 157 27.50 -10.86 2.02
C THR A 157 28.06 -11.80 0.94
N GLU A 158 27.32 -12.83 0.54
CA GLU A 158 27.71 -13.77 -0.51
C GLU A 158 27.42 -13.21 -1.91
N LYS A 159 28.30 -12.33 -2.39
CA LYS A 159 28.15 -11.61 -3.68
C LYS A 159 27.75 -12.49 -4.86
N SER A 160 28.28 -13.71 -4.97
CA SER A 160 27.95 -14.62 -6.07
C SER A 160 26.52 -15.15 -6.01
N ALA A 161 26.02 -15.49 -4.82
CA ALA A 161 24.66 -15.96 -4.63
C ALA A 161 23.65 -14.82 -4.86
N VAL A 162 23.94 -13.64 -4.30
CA VAL A 162 23.13 -12.44 -4.53
C VAL A 162 23.07 -12.07 -6.01
N HIS A 163 24.21 -12.05 -6.70
CA HIS A 163 24.25 -11.72 -8.12
C HIS A 163 23.46 -12.74 -8.97
N ALA A 164 23.57 -14.03 -8.67
CA ALA A 164 22.79 -15.06 -9.36
C ALA A 164 21.28 -14.86 -9.14
N ALA A 165 20.85 -14.61 -7.90
CA ALA A 165 19.45 -14.33 -7.58
C ALA A 165 18.92 -13.07 -8.27
N LEU A 166 19.70 -11.99 -8.33
CA LEU A 166 19.31 -10.76 -9.03
C LEU A 166 19.23 -10.93 -10.55
N LEU A 167 20.12 -11.74 -11.14
CA LEU A 167 20.04 -12.05 -12.57
C LEU A 167 18.79 -12.88 -12.91
N GLU A 168 18.43 -13.82 -12.04
CA GLU A 168 17.27 -14.70 -12.24
C GLU A 168 15.94 -13.99 -11.96
N LEU A 169 15.87 -13.24 -10.85
CA LEU A 169 14.61 -12.71 -10.31
C LEU A 169 14.43 -11.22 -10.55
N GLY A 170 15.51 -10.47 -10.82
CA GLY A 170 15.48 -9.02 -11.01
C GLY A 170 15.36 -8.57 -12.47
N SER A 171 15.14 -9.49 -13.40
CA SER A 171 14.90 -9.16 -14.82
C SER A 171 13.57 -8.42 -15.01
N GLY A 172 13.45 -7.65 -16.09
CA GLY A 172 12.23 -6.90 -16.40
C GLY A 172 12.14 -5.63 -15.57
N ASP A 173 11.28 -5.63 -14.56
CA ASP A 173 10.92 -4.44 -13.77
C ASP A 173 11.76 -4.25 -12.50
N GLY A 174 12.79 -5.07 -12.31
CA GLY A 174 13.70 -4.99 -11.17
C GLY A 174 13.37 -6.02 -10.08
N ALA A 175 14.00 -5.86 -8.92
CA ALA A 175 13.88 -6.76 -7.80
C ALA A 175 13.41 -6.05 -6.53
N VAL A 176 12.71 -6.79 -5.67
CA VAL A 176 12.43 -6.39 -4.29
C VAL A 176 13.25 -7.26 -3.36
N LEU A 177 13.96 -6.60 -2.44
CA LEU A 177 14.78 -7.22 -1.42
C LEU A 177 14.18 -6.94 -0.05
N VAL A 178 14.12 -7.96 0.81
CA VAL A 178 13.57 -7.82 2.16
C VAL A 178 14.44 -8.52 3.19
N ALA A 179 14.76 -7.82 4.27
CA ALA A 179 15.58 -8.35 5.37
C ALA A 179 14.84 -9.44 6.16
N ASP A 180 15.62 -10.32 6.81
CA ASP A 180 15.14 -11.13 7.93
C ASP A 180 15.00 -10.31 9.22
N ASN A 181 14.38 -10.91 10.24
CA ASN A 181 14.12 -10.25 11.53
C ASN A 181 15.34 -10.28 12.48
N THR A 182 16.58 -10.22 11.96
CA THR A 182 17.80 -10.29 12.79
C THR A 182 17.86 -9.15 13.81
N GLU A 183 17.41 -7.96 13.44
CA GLU A 183 17.36 -6.77 14.31
C GLU A 183 15.98 -6.58 14.98
N GLY A 184 15.17 -7.64 14.98
CA GLY A 184 13.82 -7.65 15.54
C GLY A 184 12.75 -7.45 14.46
N TRP A 185 11.57 -7.01 14.90
CA TRP A 185 10.44 -6.83 14.00
C TRP A 185 10.60 -5.55 13.16
N HIS A 186 10.27 -5.64 11.87
CA HIS A 186 10.31 -4.54 10.91
C HIS A 186 8.92 -4.31 10.29
N GLY A 187 8.53 -3.05 10.11
CA GLY A 187 7.25 -2.66 9.53
C GLY A 187 7.35 -1.43 8.62
N GLY A 188 6.26 -1.12 7.90
CA GLY A 188 6.16 0.10 7.10
C GLY A 188 7.10 0.20 5.89
N GLY A 189 7.70 -0.92 5.46
CA GLY A 189 8.63 -0.98 4.33
C GLY A 189 10.08 -0.56 4.65
N GLU A 190 10.41 -0.26 5.92
CA GLU A 190 11.73 0.28 6.32
C GLU A 190 12.90 -0.63 5.95
N TYR A 191 12.69 -1.95 5.89
CA TYR A 191 13.71 -2.97 5.56
C TYR A 191 13.36 -3.71 4.26
N THR A 192 12.58 -3.05 3.41
CA THR A 192 12.21 -3.48 2.06
C THR A 192 12.83 -2.49 1.07
N ARG A 193 13.53 -2.99 0.05
CA ARG A 193 14.17 -2.16 -0.97
C ARG A 193 13.78 -2.60 -2.37
N TYR A 194 13.65 -1.64 -3.25
CA TYR A 194 13.46 -1.82 -4.68
C TYR A 194 14.77 -1.54 -5.41
N LEU A 195 15.26 -2.54 -6.13
CA LEU A 195 16.39 -2.39 -7.03
C LEU A 195 15.85 -2.30 -8.46
N ALA A 196 15.90 -1.09 -9.03
CA ALA A 196 15.50 -0.87 -10.41
C ALA A 196 16.45 -1.54 -11.41
N PRO A 197 15.96 -1.94 -12.59
CA PRO A 197 16.79 -2.51 -13.65
C PRO A 197 18.00 -1.62 -13.98
N GLY A 198 19.17 -2.23 -14.15
CA GLY A 198 20.40 -1.53 -14.52
C GLY A 198 21.01 -0.63 -13.43
N THR A 199 20.41 -0.56 -12.24
CA THR A 199 20.96 0.20 -11.11
C THR A 199 22.09 -0.56 -10.43
N ASP A 200 23.13 0.14 -9.97
CA ASP A 200 24.20 -0.46 -9.16
C ASP A 200 23.62 -1.00 -7.85
N PRO A 201 23.67 -2.33 -7.59
CA PRO A 201 23.11 -2.91 -6.38
C PRO A 201 23.96 -2.66 -5.14
N ALA A 202 25.21 -2.18 -5.27
CA ALA A 202 26.14 -2.10 -4.15
C ALA A 202 25.63 -1.32 -2.92
N PRO A 203 24.97 -0.15 -3.04
CA PRO A 203 24.43 0.58 -1.89
C PRO A 203 23.34 -0.20 -1.15
N THR A 204 22.36 -0.72 -1.91
CA THR A 204 21.25 -1.53 -1.37
C THR A 204 21.76 -2.80 -0.68
N LEU A 205 22.73 -3.49 -1.28
CA LEU A 205 23.33 -4.68 -0.68
C LEU A 205 24.19 -4.35 0.54
N GLY A 206 24.84 -3.19 0.55
CA GLY A 206 25.56 -2.67 1.73
C GLY A 206 24.63 -2.51 2.93
N PHE A 207 23.44 -1.93 2.70
CA PHE A 207 22.39 -1.84 3.73
C PHE A 207 22.01 -3.22 4.27
N PHE A 208 21.67 -4.19 3.41
CA PHE A 208 21.28 -5.53 3.89
C PHE A 208 22.43 -6.28 4.58
N ALA A 209 23.68 -6.10 4.15
CA ALA A 209 24.83 -6.69 4.81
C ALA A 209 25.09 -6.15 6.22
N GLU A 210 24.69 -4.91 6.50
CA GLU A 210 24.76 -4.30 7.83
C GLU A 210 23.61 -4.76 8.73
N HIS A 211 22.42 -4.91 8.17
CA HIS A 211 21.17 -5.00 8.92
C HIS A 211 20.54 -6.40 8.98
N SER A 212 21.03 -7.37 8.21
CA SER A 212 20.40 -8.68 8.10
C SER A 212 21.40 -9.81 7.89
N ARG A 213 21.03 -11.02 8.33
CA ARG A 213 21.83 -12.24 8.02
C ARG A 213 21.36 -12.90 6.74
N ARG A 214 20.10 -12.73 6.39
CA ARG A 214 19.47 -13.26 5.19
C ARG A 214 18.62 -12.18 4.56
N VAL A 215 18.62 -12.17 3.24
CA VAL A 215 17.75 -11.32 2.43
C VAL A 215 16.92 -12.20 1.50
N ARG A 216 15.61 -11.94 1.47
CA ARG A 216 14.70 -12.52 0.50
C ARG A 216 14.65 -11.60 -0.71
N ILE A 217 14.92 -12.15 -1.89
CA ILE A 217 14.92 -11.47 -3.18
C ILE A 217 13.76 -12.05 -4.00
N MET A 218 12.94 -11.18 -4.58
CA MET A 218 11.84 -11.55 -5.48
C MET A 218 11.74 -10.53 -6.63
N PRO A 219 11.05 -10.85 -7.74
CA PRO A 219 10.76 -9.87 -8.78
C PRO A 219 9.93 -8.70 -8.24
N PHE A 220 10.16 -7.51 -8.80
CA PHE A 220 9.22 -6.41 -8.62
C PHE A 220 7.90 -6.74 -9.34
N LEU A 221 6.79 -6.62 -8.62
CA LEU A 221 5.46 -6.94 -9.15
C LEU A 221 4.76 -5.65 -9.55
N ARG A 222 4.44 -5.49 -10.84
CA ARG A 222 3.58 -4.39 -11.30
C ARG A 222 2.13 -4.66 -10.88
N GLY A 223 1.63 -3.82 -10.00
CA GLY A 223 0.20 -3.71 -9.74
C GLY A 223 -0.15 -3.10 -8.39
N VAL A 224 -1.44 -3.07 -8.05
CA VAL A 224 -1.92 -2.34 -6.87
C VAL A 224 -1.46 -3.07 -5.60
N PRO A 225 -0.63 -2.43 -4.75
CA PRO A 225 -0.33 -2.98 -3.42
C PRO A 225 -1.63 -3.05 -2.64
N CYS A 226 -1.93 -4.22 -2.07
CA CYS A 226 -3.22 -4.47 -1.46
C CYS A 226 -3.11 -5.52 -0.37
N SER A 227 -4.16 -5.63 0.44
CA SER A 227 -4.24 -6.64 1.48
C SER A 227 -5.63 -7.20 1.67
N ILE A 228 -5.68 -8.48 2.05
CA ILE A 228 -6.89 -9.20 2.43
C ILE A 228 -6.79 -9.60 3.90
N HIS A 229 -7.93 -9.61 4.59
CA HIS A 229 -7.98 -9.72 6.04
C HIS A 229 -8.89 -10.86 6.47
N GLY A 230 -8.52 -11.53 7.56
CA GLY A 230 -9.35 -12.55 8.17
C GLY A 230 -9.30 -12.55 9.69
N LEU A 231 -10.16 -13.37 10.28
CA LEU A 231 -10.30 -13.56 11.71
C LEU A 231 -10.46 -15.05 12.00
N VAL A 232 -9.59 -15.60 12.85
CA VAL A 232 -9.50 -17.04 13.14
C VAL A 232 -9.98 -17.34 14.55
N THR A 233 -10.91 -18.29 14.68
CA THR A 233 -11.28 -18.93 15.97
C THR A 233 -10.88 -20.40 15.99
N SER A 234 -11.32 -21.15 17.00
CA SER A 234 -11.10 -22.60 17.10
C SER A 234 -11.75 -23.40 15.99
N ASP A 235 -12.80 -22.88 15.37
CA ASP A 235 -13.70 -23.59 14.48
C ASP A 235 -13.89 -22.89 13.13
N THR A 236 -13.74 -21.55 13.09
CA THR A 236 -14.04 -20.77 11.89
C THR A 236 -12.89 -19.87 11.45
N VAL A 237 -12.95 -19.47 10.19
CA VAL A 237 -12.12 -18.44 9.58
C VAL A 237 -13.07 -17.50 8.84
N SER A 238 -13.25 -16.30 9.37
CA SER A 238 -13.97 -15.24 8.69
C SER A 238 -13.04 -14.45 7.80
N VAL A 239 -13.53 -14.00 6.64
CA VAL A 239 -12.72 -13.24 5.68
C VAL A 239 -13.49 -12.00 5.23
N PHE A 240 -12.80 -10.86 5.13
CA PHE A 240 -13.42 -9.56 4.86
C PHE A 240 -13.13 -9.09 3.42
N ARG A 241 -13.20 -7.78 3.15
CA ARG A 241 -12.89 -7.23 1.83
C ARG A 241 -11.39 -6.98 1.66
N PRO A 242 -10.90 -7.05 0.41
CA PRO A 242 -9.62 -6.44 0.06
C PRO A 242 -9.61 -4.94 0.33
N VAL A 243 -8.43 -4.40 0.61
CA VAL A 243 -8.17 -2.96 0.70
C VAL A 243 -6.92 -2.64 -0.11
N GLU A 244 -6.85 -1.43 -0.63
CA GLU A 244 -5.62 -0.92 -1.24
C GLU A 244 -4.68 -0.42 -0.15
N MET A 245 -3.39 -0.73 -0.31
CA MET A 245 -2.28 -0.19 0.44
C MET A 245 -1.61 0.92 -0.36
N LEU A 246 -1.41 2.08 0.27
CA LEU A 246 -0.80 3.26 -0.33
C LEU A 246 0.72 3.21 -0.12
N VAL A 247 1.39 2.51 -1.05
CA VAL A 247 2.84 2.33 -1.09
C VAL A 247 3.40 3.06 -2.32
N TYR A 248 4.42 3.89 -2.10
CA TYR A 248 5.04 4.71 -3.13
C TYR A 248 6.55 4.46 -3.24
N ARG A 249 7.15 4.97 -4.31
CA ARG A 249 8.59 5.14 -4.49
C ARG A 249 8.94 6.62 -4.59
N ARG A 250 10.23 6.92 -4.54
CA ARG A 250 10.79 8.23 -4.89
C ARG A 250 11.84 8.05 -5.97
N ALA A 251 11.89 8.99 -6.92
CA ALA A 251 12.93 9.00 -7.94
C ALA A 251 14.33 9.03 -7.29
N GLY A 252 15.21 8.13 -7.74
CA GLY A 252 16.58 8.01 -7.22
C GLY A 252 16.68 7.39 -5.82
N SER A 253 15.61 6.80 -5.29
CA SER A 253 15.63 6.06 -4.02
C SER A 253 15.26 4.60 -4.25
N ASP A 254 15.88 3.71 -3.48
CA ASP A 254 15.56 2.29 -3.40
C ASP A 254 14.54 1.98 -2.29
N GLU A 255 14.04 2.99 -1.57
CA GLU A 255 13.08 2.82 -0.48
C GLU A 255 11.63 2.84 -0.98
N PHE A 256 10.80 2.01 -0.35
CA PHE A 256 9.35 2.16 -0.41
C PHE A 256 8.86 3.12 0.67
N VAL A 257 7.84 3.91 0.33
CA VAL A 257 7.18 4.84 1.24
C VAL A 257 5.73 4.36 1.43
N TYR A 258 5.50 3.62 2.51
CA TYR A 258 4.13 3.31 2.95
C TYR A 258 3.52 4.52 3.65
N THR A 259 2.27 4.86 3.30
CA THR A 259 1.56 5.99 3.90
C THR A 259 0.23 5.59 4.53
N GLY A 260 -0.37 4.48 4.14
CA GLY A 260 -1.69 4.12 4.62
C GLY A 260 -2.45 3.24 3.66
N MET A 261 -3.77 3.39 3.64
CA MET A 261 -4.66 2.44 2.97
C MET A 261 -6.07 2.99 2.83
N ASN A 262 -6.85 2.38 1.94
CA ASN A 262 -8.21 2.78 1.67
C ASN A 262 -9.10 1.60 1.19
N THR A 263 -10.41 1.83 1.25
CA THR A 263 -11.45 0.88 0.84
C THR A 263 -12.14 1.28 -0.47
N VAL A 264 -11.69 2.36 -1.11
CA VAL A 264 -12.25 2.88 -2.37
C VAL A 264 -11.90 1.96 -3.52
N TRP A 265 -10.66 1.44 -3.55
CA TRP A 265 -10.26 0.41 -4.50
C TRP A 265 -11.16 -0.82 -4.39
N ASP A 266 -11.66 -1.27 -5.54
CA ASP A 266 -12.52 -2.44 -5.65
C ASP A 266 -12.10 -3.29 -6.87
N PRO A 267 -11.30 -4.35 -6.68
CA PRO A 267 -10.83 -5.18 -7.78
C PRO A 267 -11.96 -6.02 -8.38
N PRO A 268 -11.77 -6.60 -9.58
CA PRO A 268 -12.74 -7.50 -10.20
C PRO A 268 -13.20 -8.62 -9.26
N ALA A 269 -14.45 -9.05 -9.40
CA ALA A 269 -15.06 -10.07 -8.53
C ALA A 269 -14.24 -11.38 -8.47
N SER A 270 -13.66 -11.80 -9.59
CA SER A 270 -12.78 -12.97 -9.66
C SER A 270 -11.53 -12.83 -8.78
N VAL A 271 -10.89 -11.66 -8.81
CA VAL A 271 -9.72 -11.36 -7.97
C VAL A 271 -10.11 -11.26 -6.50
N ARG A 272 -11.28 -10.67 -6.18
CA ARG A 272 -11.79 -10.66 -4.80
C ARG A 272 -11.98 -12.06 -4.24
N GLU A 273 -12.60 -12.96 -5.01
CA GLU A 273 -12.76 -14.35 -4.57
C GLU A 273 -11.42 -15.06 -4.45
N GLN A 274 -10.47 -14.87 -5.39
CA GLN A 274 -9.10 -15.38 -5.27
C GLN A 274 -8.43 -14.95 -3.96
N MET A 275 -8.48 -13.65 -3.63
CA MET A 275 -7.93 -13.12 -2.38
C MET A 275 -8.61 -13.72 -1.16
N ARG A 276 -9.95 -13.86 -1.20
CA ARG A 276 -10.72 -14.42 -0.09
C ARG A 276 -10.41 -15.90 0.14
N ASP A 277 -10.27 -16.68 -0.94
CA ASP A 277 -9.88 -18.08 -0.87
C ASP A 277 -8.46 -18.24 -0.32
N ALA A 278 -7.51 -17.40 -0.75
CA ALA A 278 -6.17 -17.36 -0.16
C ALA A 278 -6.21 -17.11 1.36
N ALA A 279 -6.99 -16.11 1.81
CA ALA A 279 -7.16 -15.84 3.23
C ALA A 279 -7.82 -16.99 4.00
N ARG A 280 -8.82 -17.67 3.42
CA ARG A 280 -9.45 -18.86 4.03
C ARG A 280 -8.43 -20.00 4.19
N SER A 281 -7.69 -20.31 3.14
CA SER A 281 -6.69 -21.40 3.14
C SER A 281 -5.57 -21.13 4.14
N VAL A 282 -4.99 -19.94 4.11
CA VAL A 282 -3.91 -19.53 5.04
C VAL A 282 -4.42 -19.49 6.48
N GLY A 283 -5.59 -18.89 6.71
CA GLY A 283 -6.21 -18.84 8.04
C GLY A 283 -6.47 -20.23 8.61
N ALA A 284 -6.95 -21.18 7.79
CA ALA A 284 -7.15 -22.56 8.20
C ALA A 284 -5.83 -23.29 8.49
N LEU A 285 -4.79 -23.04 7.68
CA LEU A 285 -3.45 -23.59 7.87
C LEU A 285 -2.87 -23.17 9.23
N ILE A 286 -2.75 -21.86 9.50
CA ILE A 286 -2.14 -21.36 10.73
C ILE A 286 -2.97 -21.71 11.97
N ARG A 287 -4.30 -21.82 11.83
CA ARG A 287 -5.20 -22.30 12.87
C ARG A 287 -4.86 -23.74 13.29
N ASN A 288 -4.62 -24.60 12.31
CA ASN A 288 -4.46 -26.04 12.51
C ASN A 288 -3.02 -26.40 12.92
N GLU A 289 -2.02 -25.74 12.34
CA GLU A 289 -0.61 -26.09 12.58
C GLU A 289 -0.03 -25.46 13.84
N VAL A 290 -0.32 -24.18 14.09
CA VAL A 290 0.25 -23.44 15.23
C VAL A 290 -0.81 -22.94 16.21
N GLY A 291 -2.05 -23.42 16.05
CA GLY A 291 -3.14 -23.04 16.95
C GLY A 291 -3.49 -21.55 16.91
N TYR A 292 -3.19 -20.85 15.81
CA TYR A 292 -3.37 -19.40 15.70
C TYR A 292 -4.82 -18.98 15.94
N ARG A 293 -5.04 -17.90 16.70
CA ARG A 293 -6.36 -17.30 16.95
C ARG A 293 -6.22 -15.78 16.89
N GLY A 294 -7.22 -15.11 16.33
CA GLY A 294 -7.22 -13.65 16.18
C GLY A 294 -7.25 -13.19 14.73
N ALA A 295 -7.16 -11.87 14.56
CA ALA A 295 -7.19 -11.23 13.25
C ALA A 295 -5.83 -11.35 12.57
N PHE A 296 -5.82 -11.54 11.25
CA PHE A 296 -4.62 -11.53 10.43
C PHE A 296 -4.83 -10.78 9.11
N GLY A 297 -3.74 -10.40 8.47
CA GLY A 297 -3.74 -9.82 7.12
C GLY A 297 -2.74 -10.54 6.22
N ILE A 298 -3.05 -10.63 4.93
CA ILE A 298 -2.13 -11.04 3.88
C ILE A 298 -1.94 -9.83 2.98
N ASP A 299 -0.73 -9.31 2.96
CA ASP A 299 -0.36 -8.22 2.06
C ASP A 299 0.20 -8.81 0.77
N GLY A 300 0.03 -8.10 -0.33
CA GLY A 300 0.50 -8.54 -1.63
C GLY A 300 0.28 -7.48 -2.71
N VAL A 301 0.39 -7.92 -3.95
CA VAL A 301 0.21 -7.06 -5.13
C VAL A 301 -0.86 -7.68 -6.02
N CYS A 302 -1.85 -6.87 -6.39
CA CYS A 302 -2.84 -7.22 -7.39
C CYS A 302 -2.28 -6.87 -8.78
N THR A 303 -1.69 -7.86 -9.45
CA THR A 303 -1.11 -7.73 -10.80
C THR A 303 -2.18 -7.94 -11.86
N ALA A 304 -1.84 -7.71 -13.13
CA ALA A 304 -2.74 -7.97 -14.26
C ALA A 304 -3.30 -9.41 -14.30
N THR A 305 -2.61 -10.38 -13.69
CA THR A 305 -3.02 -11.80 -13.67
C THR A 305 -3.70 -12.23 -12.37
N GLY A 306 -3.75 -11.37 -11.36
CA GLY A 306 -4.42 -11.65 -10.09
C GLY A 306 -3.61 -11.22 -8.87
N PHE A 307 -4.04 -11.69 -7.70
CA PHE A 307 -3.37 -11.39 -6.44
C PHE A 307 -2.17 -12.29 -6.20
N VAL A 308 -1.03 -11.68 -5.84
CA VAL A 308 0.20 -12.38 -5.47
C VAL A 308 0.59 -11.94 -4.05
N PRO A 309 0.57 -12.84 -3.05
CA PRO A 309 0.89 -12.52 -1.67
C PRO A 309 2.40 -12.30 -1.48
N THR A 310 2.74 -11.41 -0.56
CA THR A 310 4.13 -11.05 -0.24
C THR A 310 4.43 -11.06 1.25
N GLU A 311 3.42 -10.98 2.11
CA GLU A 311 3.61 -10.93 3.56
C GLU A 311 2.40 -11.45 4.33
N LEU A 312 2.66 -12.10 5.47
CA LEU A 312 1.64 -12.53 6.44
C LEU A 312 1.78 -11.71 7.72
N ASN A 313 0.68 -11.08 8.13
CA ASN A 313 0.59 -10.30 9.35
C ASN A 313 -0.32 -11.04 10.35
N PRO A 314 0.21 -11.80 11.32
CA PRO A 314 -0.56 -12.58 12.29
C PRO A 314 -1.13 -11.72 13.43
N ARG A 315 -1.73 -10.57 13.09
CA ARG A 315 -2.30 -9.59 14.02
C ARG A 315 -3.38 -8.76 13.34
N LEU A 316 -4.12 -8.00 14.16
CA LEU A 316 -5.01 -6.97 13.62
C LEU A 316 -4.17 -5.95 12.85
N THR A 317 -4.48 -5.78 11.57
CA THR A 317 -3.89 -4.74 10.72
C THR A 317 -4.86 -3.57 10.55
N SER A 318 -4.33 -2.43 10.14
CA SER A 318 -5.15 -1.23 9.91
C SER A 318 -6.24 -1.46 8.85
N GLY A 319 -6.06 -2.41 7.93
CA GLY A 319 -6.99 -2.63 6.80
C GLY A 319 -8.33 -3.17 7.28
N LEU A 320 -8.31 -4.10 8.22
CA LEU A 320 -9.52 -4.57 8.89
C LEU A 320 -10.13 -3.46 9.77
N GLY A 321 -9.30 -2.64 10.43
CA GLY A 321 -9.76 -1.50 11.21
C GLY A 321 -10.54 -0.47 10.38
N ILE A 322 -10.05 -0.12 9.18
CA ILE A 322 -10.73 0.82 8.28
C ILE A 322 -12.06 0.27 7.79
N GLN A 323 -12.12 -1.03 7.47
CA GLN A 323 -13.38 -1.68 7.07
C GLN A 323 -14.41 -1.68 8.20
N ALA A 324 -13.98 -2.01 9.42
CA ALA A 324 -14.83 -1.97 10.60
C ALA A 324 -15.36 -0.55 10.89
N ASP A 325 -14.51 0.46 10.74
CA ASP A 325 -14.90 1.87 10.87
C ASP A 325 -15.89 2.32 9.78
N ALA A 326 -15.71 1.86 8.54
CA ALA A 326 -16.65 2.09 7.46
C ALA A 326 -18.01 1.47 7.77
N ALA A 327 -18.03 0.24 8.27
CA ALA A 327 -19.22 -0.55 8.55
C ALA A 327 -20.00 -0.16 9.82
N GLY A 328 -19.53 0.81 10.60
CA GLY A 328 -20.21 1.26 11.82
C GLY A 328 -19.34 1.27 13.09
N SER A 329 -18.02 1.25 12.93
CA SER A 329 -17.03 1.27 14.03
C SER A 329 -17.11 0.06 14.97
N TYR A 330 -17.11 -1.13 14.37
CA TYR A 330 -16.99 -2.38 15.11
C TYR A 330 -15.67 -2.42 15.93
N PRO A 331 -15.70 -2.87 17.21
CA PRO A 331 -14.54 -2.84 18.09
C PRO A 331 -13.59 -4.02 17.82
N MET A 332 -13.02 -4.09 16.61
CA MET A 332 -12.22 -5.25 16.16
C MET A 332 -11.00 -5.53 17.04
N GLY A 333 -10.41 -4.50 17.65
CA GLY A 333 -9.32 -4.66 18.60
C GLY A 333 -9.75 -5.42 19.86
N ASP A 334 -10.96 -5.17 20.34
CA ASP A 334 -11.51 -5.77 21.55
C ASP A 334 -12.00 -7.20 21.26
N ILE A 335 -12.68 -7.41 20.13
CA ILE A 335 -13.06 -8.72 19.60
C ILE A 335 -11.83 -9.62 19.45
N THR A 336 -10.77 -9.13 18.81
CA THR A 336 -9.54 -9.90 18.58
C THR A 336 -8.88 -10.28 19.91
N ARG A 337 -8.80 -9.37 20.88
CA ARG A 337 -8.23 -9.67 22.20
C ARG A 337 -9.06 -10.69 22.97
N ALA A 338 -10.39 -10.61 22.91
CA ALA A 338 -11.28 -11.59 23.53
C ALA A 338 -11.05 -13.00 22.95
N ILE A 339 -10.90 -13.11 21.63
CA ILE A 339 -10.57 -14.37 20.96
C ILE A 339 -9.22 -14.91 21.43
N VAL A 340 -8.18 -14.08 21.44
CA VAL A 340 -6.82 -14.49 21.86
C VAL A 340 -6.80 -14.93 23.32
N ALA A 341 -7.54 -14.23 24.19
CA ALA A 341 -7.68 -14.57 25.60
C ALA A 341 -8.54 -15.82 25.85
N GLY A 342 -9.21 -16.36 24.83
CA GLY A 342 -10.11 -17.50 24.96
C GLY A 342 -11.40 -17.17 25.74
N ALA A 343 -11.89 -15.93 25.62
CA ALA A 343 -13.13 -15.52 26.26
C ALA A 343 -14.33 -16.32 25.73
N ASP A 344 -15.20 -16.76 26.64
CA ASP A 344 -16.45 -17.47 26.32
C ASP A 344 -17.54 -16.45 25.96
N VAL A 345 -17.52 -15.99 24.71
CA VAL A 345 -18.44 -14.99 24.16
C VAL A 345 -19.02 -15.45 22.82
N ASP A 346 -20.32 -15.27 22.62
CA ASP A 346 -21.02 -15.60 21.37
C ASP A 346 -20.75 -14.52 20.31
N LEU A 347 -19.62 -14.60 19.63
CA LEU A 347 -19.18 -13.58 18.67
C LEU A 347 -19.92 -13.63 17.32
N ARG A 348 -20.72 -14.67 17.04
CA ARG A 348 -21.52 -14.79 15.80
C ARG A 348 -20.78 -14.35 14.53
N LEU A 349 -19.64 -14.98 14.28
CA LEU A 349 -18.68 -14.50 13.29
C LEU A 349 -19.20 -14.47 11.85
N ASP A 350 -20.19 -15.31 11.52
CA ASP A 350 -20.89 -15.26 10.24
C ASP A 350 -21.72 -13.98 10.09
N GLU A 351 -22.32 -13.48 11.18
CA GLU A 351 -22.99 -12.18 11.22
C GLU A 351 -21.96 -11.04 11.14
N LEU A 352 -20.86 -11.13 11.91
CA LEU A 352 -19.77 -10.14 11.90
C LEU A 352 -19.18 -9.95 10.50
N GLU A 353 -18.85 -11.05 9.84
CA GLU A 353 -18.29 -11.04 8.48
C GLU A 353 -19.25 -10.36 7.50
N ARG A 354 -20.51 -10.81 7.49
CA ARG A 354 -21.55 -10.28 6.60
C ARG A 354 -21.78 -8.78 6.82
N ASP A 355 -21.86 -8.35 8.08
CA ASP A 355 -22.13 -6.95 8.41
C ASP A 355 -20.94 -6.05 8.03
N ILE A 356 -19.71 -6.47 8.31
CA ILE A 356 -18.52 -5.70 7.94
C ILE A 356 -18.34 -5.65 6.42
N VAL A 357 -18.52 -6.76 5.72
CA VAL A 357 -18.42 -6.80 4.25
C VAL A 357 -19.48 -5.90 3.62
N ALA A 358 -20.74 -6.01 4.05
CA ALA A 358 -21.83 -5.17 3.55
C ALA A 358 -21.62 -3.69 3.86
N GLY A 359 -21.13 -3.37 5.06
CA GLY A 359 -20.82 -1.99 5.46
C GLY A 359 -19.66 -1.39 4.67
N ALA A 360 -18.61 -2.17 4.43
CA ALA A 360 -17.49 -1.77 3.58
C ALA A 360 -17.88 -1.61 2.11
N ASP A 361 -18.95 -2.27 1.64
CA ASP A 361 -19.51 -2.06 0.29
C ASP A 361 -20.37 -0.79 0.21
N ALA A 362 -21.16 -0.52 1.24
CA ALA A 362 -22.03 0.65 1.30
C ALA A 362 -21.27 1.96 1.53
N THR A 363 -20.14 1.91 2.25
CA THR A 363 -19.37 3.10 2.65
C THR A 363 -17.89 2.89 2.37
N ARG A 364 -17.30 3.74 1.53
CA ARG A 364 -15.85 3.77 1.28
C ARG A 364 -15.19 4.91 2.07
N THR A 365 -13.93 4.69 2.44
CA THR A 365 -13.10 5.65 3.20
C THR A 365 -11.62 5.22 3.12
N GLY A 366 -10.72 6.03 3.66
CA GLY A 366 -9.28 5.80 3.66
C GLY A 366 -8.57 6.69 4.67
N ARG A 367 -7.35 6.27 5.02
CA ARG A 367 -6.47 6.99 5.95
C ARG A 367 -5.03 6.86 5.47
N TRP A 368 -4.32 7.97 5.43
CA TRP A 368 -2.90 7.98 5.12
C TRP A 368 -2.17 9.06 5.88
N LEU A 369 -0.87 8.88 6.06
CA LEU A 369 -0.04 9.67 6.94
C LEU A 369 1.42 9.70 6.49
N ARG A 370 2.14 10.72 6.96
CA ARG A 370 3.58 10.83 6.79
C ARG A 370 4.24 11.56 7.96
N PRO A 371 5.22 10.93 8.64
CA PRO A 371 6.07 11.62 9.61
C PRO A 371 6.95 12.66 8.93
N ILE A 372 7.11 13.81 9.57
CA ILE A 372 7.93 14.94 9.12
C ILE A 372 9.04 15.16 10.14
N THR A 373 10.30 15.08 9.70
CA THR A 373 11.47 15.07 10.58
C THR A 373 12.11 16.44 10.78
N HIS A 374 11.94 17.38 9.84
CA HIS A 374 12.52 18.72 9.95
C HIS A 374 11.59 19.73 10.64
N LEU A 375 10.35 19.35 10.92
CA LEU A 375 9.36 20.15 11.65
C LEU A 375 9.11 19.53 13.02
N SER A 376 8.89 20.38 14.02
CA SER A 376 8.38 19.96 15.32
C SER A 376 7.19 20.84 15.68
N VAL A 377 6.10 20.21 16.10
CA VAL A 377 4.88 20.88 16.55
C VAL A 377 4.46 20.32 17.90
N THR A 378 3.80 21.14 18.71
CA THR A 378 3.30 20.73 20.05
C THR A 378 1.79 20.62 20.09
N GLU A 379 1.09 21.17 19.10
CA GLU A 379 -0.36 21.16 19.01
C GLU A 379 -0.80 20.53 17.68
N THR A 380 -2.01 19.97 17.67
CA THR A 380 -2.62 19.46 16.45
C THR A 380 -3.41 20.59 15.78
N THR A 381 -3.11 20.86 14.51
CA THR A 381 -3.90 21.74 13.64
C THR A 381 -4.66 20.89 12.63
N GLU A 382 -5.95 21.15 12.44
CA GLU A 382 -6.77 20.48 11.44
C GLU A 382 -7.19 21.47 10.33
N GLN A 383 -7.19 20.97 9.10
CA GLN A 383 -7.64 21.67 7.91
C GLN A 383 -8.60 20.75 7.14
N PRO A 384 -9.88 21.13 7.00
CA PRO A 384 -10.75 20.47 6.05
C PRO A 384 -10.24 20.71 4.62
N ILE A 385 -10.25 19.67 3.80
CA ILE A 385 -9.84 19.72 2.39
C ILE A 385 -10.88 19.04 1.52
N ALA A 386 -10.99 19.47 0.27
CA ALA A 386 -11.89 18.91 -0.73
C ALA A 386 -11.12 18.50 -1.99
N TYR A 387 -11.54 17.40 -2.59
CA TYR A 387 -11.06 16.94 -3.89
C TYR A 387 -12.10 17.27 -4.96
N ALA A 388 -11.76 18.19 -5.86
CA ALA A 388 -12.60 18.62 -6.96
C ALA A 388 -11.73 19.03 -8.15
N ASP A 389 -12.22 18.82 -9.38
CA ASP A 389 -11.48 19.11 -10.61
C ASP A 389 -10.07 18.49 -10.63
N SER A 390 -9.99 17.23 -10.16
CA SER A 390 -8.77 16.45 -10.04
C SER A 390 -7.68 17.05 -9.13
N GLN A 391 -8.04 17.92 -8.18
CA GLN A 391 -7.10 18.57 -7.29
C GLN A 391 -7.62 18.66 -5.85
N TRP A 392 -6.70 18.54 -4.89
CA TRP A 392 -6.99 18.85 -3.48
C TRP A 392 -6.84 20.34 -3.20
N LYS A 393 -7.79 20.90 -2.45
CA LYS A 393 -7.79 22.30 -2.00
C LYS A 393 -8.26 22.40 -0.55
N PRO A 394 -7.77 23.39 0.22
CA PRO A 394 -8.41 23.77 1.48
C PRO A 394 -9.89 24.06 1.26
N ALA A 395 -10.73 23.63 2.20
CA ALA A 395 -12.17 23.78 2.14
C ALA A 395 -12.75 24.16 3.52
N ASP A 396 -13.99 24.63 3.52
CA ASP A 396 -14.80 24.74 4.74
C ASP A 396 -15.35 23.35 5.13
N GLU A 397 -15.73 23.16 6.40
CA GLU A 397 -16.20 21.87 6.92
C GLU A 397 -17.39 21.28 6.13
N ALA A 398 -18.28 22.13 5.63
CA ALA A 398 -19.48 21.69 4.90
C ALA A 398 -19.17 21.09 3.51
N GLU A 399 -18.03 21.44 2.93
CA GLU A 399 -17.60 21.01 1.58
C GLU A 399 -16.47 19.97 1.64
N ALA A 400 -15.97 19.67 2.84
CA ALA A 400 -14.82 18.82 3.04
C ALA A 400 -15.09 17.37 2.61
N THR A 401 -14.22 16.85 1.75
CA THR A 401 -14.19 15.42 1.39
C THR A 401 -13.11 14.65 2.15
N ALA A 402 -12.21 15.35 2.84
CA ALA A 402 -11.28 14.79 3.80
C ALA A 402 -10.90 15.84 4.87
N THR A 403 -10.34 15.36 5.98
CA THR A 403 -9.67 16.20 6.98
C THR A 403 -8.19 15.91 6.95
N MET A 404 -7.36 16.95 6.89
CA MET A 404 -5.91 16.87 6.99
C MET A 404 -5.46 17.50 8.31
N SER A 405 -4.61 16.81 9.05
CA SER A 405 -4.11 17.24 10.35
C SER A 405 -2.59 17.28 10.35
N LEU A 406 -2.00 18.29 11.00
CA LEU A 406 -0.60 18.35 11.36
C LEU A 406 -0.50 18.33 12.88
N GLY A 407 0.17 17.33 13.46
CA GLY A 407 0.35 17.25 14.91
C GLY A 407 1.66 16.60 15.33
N PRO A 408 1.90 16.46 16.64
CA PRO A 408 3.15 15.95 17.17
C PRO A 408 3.36 14.47 16.83
N SER A 409 4.62 14.10 16.65
CA SER A 409 5.08 12.72 16.45
C SER A 409 6.46 12.52 17.08
N PRO A 410 6.90 11.27 17.34
CA PRO A 410 8.25 11.02 17.85
C PRO A 410 9.38 11.51 16.92
N GLN A 411 9.08 11.66 15.63
CA GLN A 411 10.05 12.13 14.62
C GLN A 411 10.07 13.66 14.49
N GLY A 412 9.08 14.36 15.06
CA GLY A 412 8.92 15.81 14.97
C GLY A 412 7.47 16.21 14.77
N ALA A 413 6.93 15.95 13.58
CA ALA A 413 5.52 16.15 13.26
C ALA A 413 4.94 14.99 12.44
N LEU A 414 3.62 14.95 12.29
CA LEU A 414 2.89 13.97 11.49
C LEU A 414 1.84 14.71 10.66
N VAL A 415 1.88 14.52 9.35
CA VAL A 415 0.72 14.82 8.49
C VAL A 415 -0.17 13.59 8.48
N TYR A 416 -1.46 13.76 8.74
CA TYR A 416 -2.45 12.70 8.75
C TYR A 416 -3.68 13.14 7.95
N VAL A 417 -4.17 12.31 7.04
CA VAL A 417 -5.33 12.59 6.21
C VAL A 417 -6.37 11.49 6.40
N LYS A 418 -7.61 11.90 6.66
CA LYS A 418 -8.77 11.02 6.81
C LYS A 418 -9.81 11.37 5.77
N LEU A 419 -10.06 10.45 4.84
CA LEU A 419 -11.09 10.60 3.83
C LEU A 419 -12.48 10.50 4.48
N ALA A 420 -13.34 11.48 4.24
CA ALA A 420 -14.70 11.50 4.76
C ALA A 420 -15.52 10.34 4.16
N LYS A 421 -16.57 9.89 4.83
CA LYS A 421 -17.43 8.79 4.32
C LYS A 421 -18.27 9.19 3.09
N ASN A 422 -18.50 10.49 2.90
CA ASN A 422 -19.28 11.10 1.83
C ASN A 422 -18.37 11.76 0.76
N HIS A 423 -17.15 11.26 0.59
CA HIS A 423 -16.12 11.87 -0.26
C HIS A 423 -16.42 11.91 -1.77
N GLY A 424 -17.38 11.11 -2.26
CA GLY A 424 -17.85 11.16 -3.65
C GLY A 424 -16.94 10.51 -4.70
N LEU A 425 -15.81 9.90 -4.32
CA LEU A 425 -14.99 9.10 -5.25
C LEU A 425 -15.72 7.79 -5.57
N ALA A 426 -15.75 7.43 -6.85
CA ALA A 426 -16.34 6.18 -7.29
C ALA A 426 -15.47 4.98 -6.84
N PRO A 427 -16.06 3.89 -6.32
CA PRO A 427 -15.34 2.66 -6.09
C PRO A 427 -14.81 2.08 -7.41
N GLY A 428 -13.60 1.50 -7.38
CA GLY A 428 -13.01 0.89 -8.56
C GLY A 428 -11.49 0.96 -8.56
N GLY A 429 -10.93 1.81 -9.42
CA GLY A 429 -9.48 1.96 -9.58
C GLY A 429 -8.77 2.40 -8.29
N SER A 430 -7.45 2.21 -8.27
CA SER A 430 -6.58 2.70 -7.20
C SER A 430 -6.73 4.22 -7.05
N ILE A 431 -6.64 4.70 -5.80
CA ILE A 431 -6.64 6.14 -5.49
C ILE A 431 -5.27 6.65 -5.05
N ALA A 432 -4.18 5.92 -5.30
CA ALA A 432 -2.87 6.30 -4.78
C ALA A 432 -2.38 7.67 -5.28
N GLU A 433 -2.61 8.00 -6.56
CA GLU A 433 -2.30 9.34 -7.08
C GLU A 433 -3.12 10.44 -6.40
N ILE A 434 -4.41 10.16 -6.16
CA ILE A 434 -5.30 11.07 -5.45
C ILE A 434 -4.78 11.26 -4.02
N ALA A 435 -4.48 10.18 -3.31
CA ALA A 435 -3.96 10.26 -1.94
C ALA A 435 -2.60 10.99 -1.90
N ALA A 436 -1.67 10.70 -2.80
CA ALA A 436 -0.38 11.37 -2.89
C ALA A 436 -0.51 12.89 -3.13
N ALA A 437 -1.42 13.31 -4.02
CA ALA A 437 -1.66 14.71 -4.32
C ALA A 437 -2.12 15.53 -3.09
N SER A 438 -2.67 14.90 -2.06
CA SER A 438 -3.03 15.60 -0.82
C SER A 438 -1.80 16.12 -0.05
N PHE A 439 -0.66 15.44 -0.15
CA PHE A 439 0.60 15.89 0.48
C PHE A 439 1.19 17.15 -0.18
N ALA A 440 0.89 17.40 -1.46
CA ALA A 440 1.27 18.67 -2.08
C ALA A 440 0.53 19.87 -1.43
N VAL A 441 -0.64 19.64 -0.83
CA VAL A 441 -1.36 20.67 -0.06
C VAL A 441 -0.66 20.93 1.27
N SER A 442 -0.25 19.87 1.99
CA SER A 442 0.50 20.03 3.24
C SER A 442 1.85 20.71 2.99
N ASP A 443 2.53 20.41 1.89
CA ASP A 443 3.80 21.04 1.52
C ASP A 443 3.65 22.56 1.33
N LYS A 444 2.54 22.99 0.71
CA LYS A 444 2.25 24.42 0.51
C LYS A 444 1.80 25.12 1.79
N MET A 445 0.99 24.46 2.61
CA MET A 445 0.40 25.07 3.81
C MET A 445 1.37 25.13 4.98
N TRP A 446 2.18 24.09 5.15
CA TRP A 446 2.94 23.83 6.37
C TRP A 446 4.42 23.55 6.13
N ASP A 447 4.92 23.67 4.90
CA ASP A 447 6.33 23.38 4.54
C ASP A 447 6.76 21.96 4.96
N THR A 448 5.90 20.97 4.71
CA THR A 448 6.13 19.57 5.12
C THR A 448 7.16 18.83 4.28
N ARG A 449 7.54 19.36 3.12
CA ARG A 449 8.58 18.82 2.22
C ARG A 449 8.50 17.31 2.01
N ILE A 450 7.29 16.76 1.92
CA ILE A 450 7.07 15.34 1.66
C ILE A 450 7.58 15.00 0.26
N GLY A 451 7.37 15.93 -0.68
CA GLY A 451 7.80 15.82 -2.07
C GLY A 451 6.95 14.85 -2.87
N ASP A 452 7.36 14.63 -4.11
CA ASP A 452 6.64 13.78 -5.04
C ASP A 452 6.73 12.31 -4.60
N LEU A 453 5.56 11.67 -4.55
CA LEU A 453 5.40 10.25 -4.26
C LEU A 453 4.88 9.56 -5.51
N ILE A 454 5.63 8.59 -6.00
CA ILE A 454 5.34 7.89 -7.24
C ILE A 454 4.63 6.59 -6.87
N PRO A 455 3.37 6.36 -7.29
CA PRO A 455 2.66 5.13 -6.97
C PRO A 455 3.49 3.89 -7.34
N GLY A 456 3.47 2.88 -6.49
CA GLY A 456 4.27 1.66 -6.64
C GLY A 456 3.85 0.74 -7.80
N TYR A 457 2.96 1.17 -8.71
CA TYR A 457 2.45 0.37 -9.81
C TYR A 457 2.67 1.04 -11.17
N GLY A 458 3.02 0.23 -12.18
CA GLY A 458 2.52 0.49 -13.53
C GLY A 458 1.09 -0.04 -13.56
N ASN A 459 0.12 0.83 -13.88
CA ASN A 459 -1.33 0.61 -13.94
C ASN A 459 -1.81 -0.86 -13.81
N ALA A 460 -2.31 -1.25 -12.64
CA ALA A 460 -3.13 -2.45 -12.51
C ALA A 460 -4.58 -2.04 -12.24
N PHE A 461 -5.43 -2.34 -13.21
CA PHE A 461 -6.88 -2.16 -13.21
C PHE A 461 -7.36 -0.71 -13.06
N GLY A 462 -7.50 -0.03 -14.20
CA GLY A 462 -8.48 1.05 -14.35
C GLY A 462 -7.96 2.40 -14.83
N VAL A 463 -6.66 2.58 -15.01
CA VAL A 463 -6.11 3.65 -15.85
C VAL A 463 -5.42 2.94 -17.01
N PRO A 464 -5.85 3.11 -18.26
CA PRO A 464 -5.15 2.53 -19.39
C PRO A 464 -3.70 3.00 -19.38
N VAL A 465 -2.74 2.09 -19.60
CA VAL A 465 -1.34 2.46 -19.85
C VAL A 465 -1.34 3.38 -21.05
N LEU A 466 -0.85 4.62 -20.87
CA LEU A 466 -0.75 5.58 -21.96
C LEU A 466 0.52 5.30 -22.76
N VAL A 467 0.36 4.93 -24.02
CA VAL A 467 1.42 4.94 -25.02
C VAL A 467 1.23 6.12 -25.96
N VAL A 468 2.30 6.57 -26.59
CA VAL A 468 2.28 7.68 -27.55
C VAL A 468 2.66 7.17 -28.93
N ALA A 469 1.96 7.66 -29.95
CA ALA A 469 2.22 7.27 -31.33
C ALA A 469 2.25 8.48 -32.27
N GLY A 470 3.16 8.44 -33.25
CA GLY A 470 3.32 9.45 -34.27
C GLY A 470 2.58 9.08 -35.55
N LEU A 471 1.61 9.90 -35.96
CA LEU A 471 0.97 9.83 -37.27
C LEU A 471 1.70 10.78 -38.22
N LEU A 472 2.84 10.34 -38.76
CA LEU A 472 3.67 11.17 -39.63
C LEU A 472 3.10 11.27 -41.04
N ARG A 473 2.77 12.48 -41.49
CA ARG A 473 2.12 12.73 -42.77
C ARG A 473 3.04 13.40 -43.78
N ARG A 474 3.10 12.81 -44.98
CA ARG A 474 3.78 13.36 -46.15
C ARG A 474 2.83 13.31 -47.36
N GLY A 475 2.10 14.41 -47.57
CA GLY A 475 1.08 14.47 -48.62
C GLY A 475 -0.07 13.50 -48.33
N ASP A 476 -0.35 12.59 -49.26
CA ASP A 476 -1.39 11.56 -49.14
C ASP A 476 -0.87 10.21 -48.58
N ARG A 477 0.31 10.24 -47.94
CA ARG A 477 0.96 9.08 -47.35
C ARG A 477 1.23 9.29 -45.88
N LEU A 478 1.20 8.18 -45.16
CA LEU A 478 1.52 8.11 -43.74
C LEU A 478 2.61 7.05 -43.53
N LEU A 479 3.48 7.30 -42.54
CA LEU A 479 4.59 6.39 -42.23
C LEU A 479 4.11 5.28 -41.29
N LEU A 480 4.41 4.03 -41.62
CA LEU A 480 4.19 2.87 -40.77
C LEU A 480 5.49 2.06 -40.64
N CYS A 481 5.64 1.39 -39.49
CA CYS A 481 6.75 0.50 -39.16
C CYS A 481 6.22 -0.94 -39.12
N HIS A 482 6.90 -1.87 -39.78
CA HIS A 482 6.57 -3.29 -39.69
C HIS A 482 7.28 -3.91 -38.50
N ARG A 483 6.51 -4.44 -37.56
CA ARG A 483 7.00 -5.05 -36.33
C ARG A 483 7.52 -6.45 -36.64
N ARG A 484 8.69 -6.78 -36.11
CA ARG A 484 9.29 -8.09 -36.37
C ARG A 484 8.41 -9.25 -35.89
N PRO A 485 8.43 -10.40 -36.58
CA PRO A 485 7.64 -11.57 -36.17
C PRO A 485 7.98 -12.17 -34.80
N ASP A 486 9.17 -11.86 -34.24
CA ASP A 486 9.65 -12.37 -32.96
C ASP A 486 9.32 -11.47 -31.76
N ARG A 487 8.54 -10.39 -31.97
CA ARG A 487 8.07 -9.52 -30.88
C ARG A 487 6.99 -10.19 -30.03
N GLY A 488 7.03 -9.96 -28.72
CA GLY A 488 6.04 -10.52 -27.79
C GLY A 488 4.64 -9.94 -27.93
N SER A 489 4.53 -8.67 -28.35
CA SER A 489 3.25 -7.96 -28.54
C SER A 489 3.15 -7.42 -29.97
N TYR A 490 2.01 -7.68 -30.61
CA TYR A 490 1.72 -7.33 -32.01
C TYR A 490 2.86 -7.76 -32.97
N PRO A 491 3.19 -9.06 -33.05
CA PRO A 491 4.18 -9.54 -34.02
C PRO A 491 3.62 -9.53 -35.45
N ASP A 492 4.49 -9.30 -36.43
CA ASP A 492 4.20 -9.45 -37.88
C ASP A 492 3.03 -8.58 -38.38
N VAL A 493 2.96 -7.33 -37.90
CA VAL A 493 1.96 -6.33 -38.30
C VAL A 493 2.58 -4.95 -38.50
N TRP A 494 1.89 -4.09 -39.24
CA TRP A 494 2.25 -2.69 -39.45
C TRP A 494 1.64 -1.78 -38.39
N ASP A 495 2.49 -0.95 -37.78
CA ASP A 495 2.12 -0.10 -36.66
C ASP A 495 2.60 1.36 -36.85
N LEU A 496 2.04 2.27 -36.06
CA LEU A 496 2.55 3.63 -35.92
C LEU A 496 3.85 3.61 -35.10
N PRO A 497 4.86 4.43 -35.45
CA PRO A 497 6.06 4.59 -34.61
C PRO A 497 5.70 5.25 -33.28
N GLY A 498 6.31 4.78 -32.19
CA GLY A 498 6.00 5.26 -30.85
C GLY A 498 6.14 4.20 -29.77
N GLY A 499 5.94 4.61 -28.52
CA GLY A 499 6.25 3.77 -27.38
C GLY A 499 5.62 4.24 -26.08
N HIS A 500 6.12 3.69 -24.98
CA HIS A 500 5.60 3.98 -23.65
C HIS A 500 6.08 5.34 -23.16
N VAL A 501 5.24 6.02 -22.39
CA VAL A 501 5.68 7.21 -21.64
C VAL A 501 6.51 6.74 -20.44
N GLU A 502 7.76 7.18 -20.37
CA GLU A 502 8.64 6.87 -19.25
C GLU A 502 8.30 7.70 -18.01
N GLU A 503 8.73 7.22 -16.84
CA GLU A 503 8.46 7.85 -15.55
C GLU A 503 9.05 9.28 -15.50
N GLY A 504 8.19 10.29 -15.29
CA GLY A 504 8.58 11.71 -15.24
C GLY A 504 8.64 12.41 -16.60
N GLU A 505 8.31 11.72 -17.69
CA GLU A 505 8.28 12.28 -19.03
C GLU A 505 6.87 12.77 -19.42
N THR A 506 6.78 13.86 -20.20
CA THR A 506 5.49 14.28 -20.80
C THR A 506 5.20 13.44 -22.05
N PRO A 507 3.93 13.19 -22.43
CA PRO A 507 3.62 12.45 -23.67
C PRO A 507 4.29 13.04 -24.92
N ALA A 508 4.43 14.36 -25.01
CA ALA A 508 5.11 15.01 -26.12
C ALA A 508 6.63 14.78 -26.10
N ALA A 509 7.25 14.78 -24.92
CA ALA A 509 8.67 14.45 -24.76
C ALA A 509 8.92 12.98 -25.11
N ALA A 510 8.06 12.07 -24.63
CA ALA A 510 8.13 10.64 -24.94
C ALA A 510 8.06 10.41 -26.45
N LEU A 511 7.10 11.01 -27.13
CA LEU A 511 6.99 10.84 -28.57
C LEU A 511 8.21 11.41 -29.32
N ALA A 512 8.76 12.55 -28.88
CA ALA A 512 9.95 13.11 -29.49
C ALA A 512 11.18 12.19 -29.33
N ARG A 513 11.33 11.54 -28.17
CA ARG A 513 12.37 10.53 -27.90
C ARG A 513 12.16 9.30 -28.78
N GLU A 514 10.97 8.71 -28.78
CA GLU A 514 10.65 7.50 -29.56
C GLU A 514 10.88 7.71 -31.06
N LEU A 515 10.42 8.85 -31.62
CA LEU A 515 10.67 9.17 -33.03
C LEU A 515 12.16 9.37 -33.35
N ASN A 516 12.96 9.77 -32.37
CA ASN A 516 14.41 9.85 -32.54
C ASN A 516 15.06 8.45 -32.52
N GLU A 517 14.67 7.61 -31.57
CA GLU A 517 15.22 6.27 -31.35
C GLU A 517 14.83 5.30 -32.47
N GLU A 518 13.57 5.32 -32.91
CA GLU A 518 13.07 4.41 -33.93
C GLU A 518 13.39 4.85 -35.35
N LEU A 519 13.32 6.17 -35.61
CA LEU A 519 13.32 6.71 -36.97
C LEU A 519 14.50 7.64 -37.28
N GLY A 520 15.28 8.05 -36.27
CA GLY A 520 16.41 8.96 -36.44
C GLY A 520 16.02 10.40 -36.76
N ILE A 521 14.79 10.82 -36.47
CA ILE A 521 14.28 12.16 -36.78
C ILE A 521 14.08 13.00 -35.52
N SER A 522 13.90 14.30 -35.71
CA SER A 522 13.50 15.23 -34.65
C SER A 522 12.20 15.91 -35.07
N ALA A 523 11.10 15.61 -34.38
CA ALA A 523 9.77 16.10 -34.70
C ALA A 523 9.35 17.26 -33.79
N GLU A 524 8.61 18.22 -34.35
CA GLU A 524 7.94 19.27 -33.56
C GLU A 524 6.60 18.71 -33.07
N ILE A 525 6.54 18.25 -31.82
CA ILE A 525 5.30 17.70 -31.25
C ILE A 525 4.37 18.85 -30.81
N PRO A 526 3.09 18.89 -31.23
CA PRO A 526 2.18 19.98 -30.88
C PRO A 526 1.92 20.10 -29.37
N ASP A 527 2.08 21.31 -28.82
CA ASP A 527 1.78 21.62 -27.40
C ASP A 527 0.28 21.54 -27.05
N VAL A 528 -0.59 21.49 -28.06
CA VAL A 528 -2.06 21.46 -27.89
C VAL A 528 -2.61 20.08 -27.52
N GLY A 529 -1.75 19.06 -27.39
CA GLY A 529 -2.13 17.68 -27.04
C GLY A 529 -2.27 16.75 -28.27
N PRO A 530 -2.64 15.48 -28.05
CA PRO A 530 -2.77 14.50 -29.12
C PRO A 530 -3.91 14.86 -30.08
N PHE A 531 -3.77 14.45 -31.33
CA PHE A 531 -4.83 14.55 -32.34
C PHE A 531 -6.05 13.69 -31.97
N THR A 532 -5.79 12.49 -31.43
CA THR A 532 -6.83 11.61 -30.90
C THR A 532 -6.25 10.66 -29.87
N VAL A 533 -7.12 10.01 -29.09
CA VAL A 533 -6.76 8.91 -28.20
C VAL A 533 -7.54 7.68 -28.64
N VAL A 534 -6.83 6.59 -28.88
CA VAL A 534 -7.38 5.31 -29.31
C VAL A 534 -7.25 4.30 -28.18
N GLY A 535 -8.36 3.75 -27.71
CA GLY A 535 -8.33 2.58 -26.83
C GLY A 535 -7.87 1.36 -27.63
N VAL A 536 -6.77 0.74 -27.22
CA VAL A 536 -6.21 -0.44 -27.88
C VAL A 536 -6.82 -1.71 -27.30
N ASP A 537 -6.94 -1.76 -25.97
CA ASP A 537 -7.69 -2.76 -25.21
C ASP A 537 -8.11 -2.18 -23.84
N ASP A 538 -8.68 -3.01 -22.97
CA ASP A 538 -9.15 -2.62 -21.63
C ASP A 538 -8.01 -2.15 -20.68
N THR A 539 -6.75 -2.26 -21.10
CA THR A 539 -5.55 -1.98 -20.32
C THR A 539 -4.64 -0.93 -20.95
N LEU A 540 -4.87 -0.50 -22.19
CA LEU A 540 -3.95 0.37 -22.95
C LEU A 540 -4.68 1.43 -23.80
N GLU A 541 -4.27 2.69 -23.65
CA GLU A 541 -4.69 3.82 -24.49
C GLU A 541 -3.49 4.38 -25.25
N MET A 542 -3.71 4.71 -26.52
CA MET A 542 -2.70 5.29 -27.39
C MET A 542 -3.06 6.73 -27.74
N ALA A 543 -2.26 7.69 -27.24
CA ALA A 543 -2.32 9.08 -27.64
C ALA A 543 -1.60 9.28 -28.98
N VAL A 544 -2.37 9.54 -30.04
CA VAL A 544 -1.84 9.70 -31.39
C VAL A 544 -1.67 11.19 -31.70
N TYR A 545 -0.47 11.58 -32.12
CA TYR A 545 -0.15 12.94 -32.55
C TYR A 545 0.00 13.01 -34.06
N LEU A 546 -0.68 13.95 -34.71
CA LEU A 546 -0.48 14.25 -36.13
C LEU A 546 0.80 15.07 -36.29
N ILE A 547 1.78 14.52 -37.01
CA ILE A 547 3.10 15.12 -37.20
C ILE A 547 3.29 15.49 -38.67
N ASP A 548 3.25 16.79 -38.96
CA ASP A 548 3.45 17.36 -40.30
C ASP A 548 4.84 17.97 -40.51
N ARG A 549 5.61 18.13 -39.43
CA ARG A 549 6.91 18.81 -39.45
C ARG A 549 7.93 18.06 -38.60
N TRP A 550 9.07 17.80 -39.21
CA TRP A 550 10.23 17.18 -38.58
C TRP A 550 11.51 17.53 -39.34
N HIS A 551 12.64 17.24 -38.71
CA HIS A 551 13.98 17.33 -39.28
C HIS A 551 14.61 15.94 -39.41
N GLY A 552 15.34 15.72 -40.50
CA GLY A 552 15.87 14.40 -40.88
C GLY A 552 14.96 13.65 -41.85
N GLU A 553 15.47 12.55 -42.41
CA GLU A 553 14.68 11.63 -43.23
C GLU A 553 14.40 10.36 -42.41
N PRO A 554 13.14 9.97 -42.21
CA PRO A 554 12.80 8.76 -41.46
C PRO A 554 13.46 7.53 -42.07
N SER A 555 14.14 6.75 -41.23
CA SER A 555 14.79 5.49 -41.60
C SER A 555 14.72 4.51 -40.44
N ASN A 556 14.76 3.20 -40.69
CA ASN A 556 14.71 2.22 -39.61
C ASN A 556 16.00 2.24 -38.79
N VAL A 557 15.98 2.86 -37.60
CA VAL A 557 17.08 2.88 -36.63
C VAL A 557 16.93 1.74 -35.62
N ALA A 558 15.70 1.44 -35.20
CA ALA A 558 15.37 0.34 -34.28
C ALA A 558 15.22 -1.03 -34.99
N THR A 559 16.32 -1.51 -35.59
CA THR A 559 16.32 -2.74 -36.41
C THR A 559 16.06 -4.05 -35.65
N ASP A 560 16.14 -4.00 -34.32
CA ASP A 560 15.77 -5.05 -33.39
C ASP A 560 14.25 -5.11 -33.15
N GLU A 561 13.54 -4.01 -33.35
CA GLU A 561 12.08 -3.93 -33.17
C GLU A 561 11.31 -4.02 -34.48
N HIS A 562 11.84 -3.37 -35.52
CA HIS A 562 11.23 -3.26 -36.83
C HIS A 562 12.14 -3.83 -37.92
N ASP A 563 11.57 -4.52 -38.91
CA ASP A 563 12.33 -4.99 -40.09
C ASP A 563 12.03 -4.18 -41.36
N ALA A 564 10.98 -3.36 -41.37
CA ALA A 564 10.66 -2.44 -42.45
C ALA A 564 10.02 -1.15 -41.95
N VAL A 565 10.23 -0.06 -42.70
CA VAL A 565 9.56 1.24 -42.51
C VAL A 565 9.09 1.69 -43.90
N ARG A 566 7.81 2.07 -44.04
CA ARG A 566 7.21 2.38 -45.34
C ARG A 566 6.24 3.55 -45.26
N TRP A 567 6.29 4.39 -46.30
CA TRP A 567 5.24 5.37 -46.59
C TRP A 567 4.09 4.70 -47.34
N ILE A 568 2.92 4.65 -46.70
CA ILE A 568 1.75 3.89 -47.17
C ILE A 568 0.62 4.87 -47.51
N ARG A 569 -0.02 4.65 -48.66
CA ARG A 569 -1.23 5.38 -49.05
C ARG A 569 -2.47 4.74 -48.43
N ILE A 570 -3.52 5.53 -48.28
CA ILE A 570 -4.82 5.05 -47.78
C ILE A 570 -5.38 3.86 -48.57
N ASP A 571 -5.19 3.84 -49.88
CA ASP A 571 -5.63 2.76 -50.76
C ASP A 571 -4.72 1.53 -50.69
N GLU A 572 -3.55 1.59 -50.07
CA GLU A 572 -2.66 0.43 -49.86
C GLU A 572 -2.91 -0.27 -48.50
N LEU A 573 -3.62 0.37 -47.57
CA LEU A 573 -3.82 -0.17 -46.21
C LEU A 573 -4.55 -1.52 -46.17
N HIS A 574 -5.38 -1.81 -47.17
CA HIS A 574 -6.13 -3.07 -47.24
C HIS A 574 -5.26 -4.26 -47.70
N GLU A 575 -4.01 -4.00 -48.12
CA GLU A 575 -3.06 -5.00 -48.59
C GLU A 575 -2.09 -5.46 -47.50
N ILE A 576 -2.21 -4.92 -46.28
CA ILE A 576 -1.30 -5.17 -45.16
C ILE A 576 -2.07 -5.46 -43.87
N ASP A 577 -1.45 -6.25 -42.99
CA ASP A 577 -1.98 -6.50 -41.65
C ASP A 577 -1.61 -5.35 -40.71
N LEU A 578 -2.62 -4.72 -40.13
CA LEU A 578 -2.47 -3.53 -39.27
C LEU A 578 -2.56 -3.92 -37.80
N ALA A 579 -1.74 -3.27 -36.97
CA ALA A 579 -1.73 -3.49 -35.52
C ALA A 579 -3.07 -3.11 -34.86
N HIS A 580 -3.81 -2.15 -35.43
CA HIS A 580 -5.08 -1.71 -34.87
C HIS A 580 -6.15 -1.45 -35.95
N PRO A 581 -7.42 -1.92 -35.75
CA PRO A 581 -8.48 -1.80 -36.74
C PRO A 581 -8.96 -0.36 -37.00
N SER A 582 -8.63 0.60 -36.13
CA SER A 582 -9.00 2.02 -36.31
C SER A 582 -8.09 2.77 -37.29
N TYR A 583 -6.93 2.23 -37.67
CA TYR A 583 -5.96 2.93 -38.52
C TYR A 583 -6.51 3.39 -39.87
N PRO A 584 -7.32 2.60 -40.60
CA PRO A 584 -7.93 3.08 -41.83
C PRO A 584 -8.77 4.34 -41.63
N ASP A 585 -9.61 4.39 -40.60
CA ASP A 585 -10.47 5.56 -40.32
C ASP A 585 -9.66 6.77 -39.86
N LEU A 586 -8.64 6.53 -39.02
CA LEU A 586 -7.69 7.54 -38.60
C LEU A 586 -6.94 8.15 -39.80
N PHE A 587 -6.48 7.33 -40.73
CA PHE A 587 -5.81 7.77 -41.95
C PHE A 587 -6.74 8.60 -42.83
N ARG A 588 -8.01 8.21 -43.01
CA ARG A 588 -8.99 9.01 -43.78
C ARG A 588 -9.16 10.40 -43.19
N SER A 589 -9.25 10.48 -41.87
CA SER A 589 -9.51 11.73 -41.14
C SER A 589 -8.43 12.81 -41.33
N VAL A 590 -7.22 12.42 -41.74
CA VAL A 590 -6.08 13.35 -41.91
C VAL A 590 -5.62 13.51 -43.36
N VAL A 591 -6.14 12.72 -44.31
CA VAL A 591 -5.79 12.82 -45.73
C VAL A 591 -6.89 13.52 -46.55
N ASP A 592 -8.15 13.53 -46.08
CA ASP A 592 -9.29 14.16 -46.75
C ASP A 592 -9.48 15.67 -46.45
N VAL A 593 -8.42 16.39 -46.03
CA VAL A 593 -8.46 17.83 -45.66
C VAL A 593 -7.80 18.72 -46.71
#